data_AF-A0A9Q9FF79-F1
#
_entry.id   AF-A0A9Q9FF79-F1
#
_cell.length_a   1.000
_cell.length_b   1.000
_cell.length_c   1.000
_cell.angle_alpha   90.00
_cell.angle_beta   90.00
_cell.angle_gamma   90.00
#
_symmetry.space_group_name_H-M   'P 1'
#
loop_
_entity.id
_entity.type
_entity.pdbx_description
1 polymer ?
#
loop_
_entity_poly.entity_id
_entity_poly.type
_entity_poly.pdbx_seq_one_letter_code
_entity_poly.pdbx_strand_id
1 'polypeptide(L)'
;MRRYLLLFCCLLLAGCGNKIANQMIKEAKDAFEDKSYERAVGLLKLASDESSNKSYEIWYEQGEAFLNMLEYDDLTLFDDLLLAWTDLNLIDSEPSFVKEEAVAYIKTQLESVKELANEALETKDDQEVIELIQTIEKRMGTLKMFESEIEELISLKQEMEE
;
A
#
# COMPACT_ATOMS: atom_id res chain seq x y z
N MET A 1 -13.12 51.30 -11.58
CA MET A 1 -12.57 50.23 -12.47
C MET A 1 -11.31 49.51 -11.95
N ARG A 2 -10.91 49.64 -10.66
CA ARG A 2 -9.70 48.95 -10.12
C ARG A 2 -9.98 47.73 -9.23
N ARG A 3 -11.21 47.53 -8.74
CA ARG A 3 -11.57 46.42 -7.82
C ARG A 3 -11.99 45.12 -8.52
N TYR A 4 -12.43 45.16 -9.78
CA TYR A 4 -12.87 43.97 -10.51
C TYR A 4 -11.72 43.20 -11.18
N LEU A 5 -10.56 43.84 -11.42
CA LEU A 5 -9.41 43.19 -12.05
C LEU A 5 -8.73 42.18 -11.11
N LEU A 6 -8.67 42.47 -9.81
CA LEU A 6 -8.08 41.59 -8.80
C LEU A 6 -8.92 40.32 -8.57
N LEU A 7 -10.25 40.43 -8.62
CA LEU A 7 -11.16 39.28 -8.50
C LEU A 7 -11.09 38.32 -9.70
N PHE A 8 -10.85 38.84 -10.91
CA PHE A 8 -10.72 38.01 -12.11
C PHE A 8 -9.37 37.28 -12.19
N CYS A 9 -8.28 37.88 -11.68
CA CYS A 9 -6.97 37.21 -11.58
C CYS A 9 -6.98 36.04 -10.57
N CYS A 10 -7.69 36.17 -9.44
CA CYS A 10 -7.78 35.07 -8.47
C CYS A 10 -8.60 33.87 -8.99
N LEU A 11 -9.64 34.12 -9.79
CA LEU A 11 -10.47 33.05 -10.37
C LEU A 11 -9.76 32.27 -11.48
N LEU A 12 -8.88 32.93 -12.25
CA LEU A 12 -8.08 32.25 -13.29
C LEU A 12 -6.97 31.37 -12.69
N LEU A 13 -6.40 31.76 -11.54
CA LEU A 13 -5.40 30.95 -10.84
C LEU A 13 -6.00 29.69 -10.21
N ALA A 14 -7.22 29.77 -9.66
CA ALA A 14 -7.92 28.62 -9.08
C ALA A 14 -8.26 27.52 -10.11
N GLY A 15 -8.48 27.89 -11.38
CA GLY A 15 -8.75 26.93 -12.46
C GLY A 15 -7.50 26.21 -13.00
N CYS A 16 -6.32 26.82 -12.90
CA CYS A 16 -5.06 26.21 -13.33
C CYS A 16 -4.50 25.22 -12.30
N GLY A 17 -4.61 25.52 -11.00
CA GLY A 17 -4.14 24.65 -9.92
C GLY A 17 -4.78 23.26 -9.98
N ASN A 18 -6.10 23.18 -10.19
CA ASN A 18 -6.78 21.89 -10.34
C ASN A 18 -6.32 21.09 -11.56
N LYS A 19 -5.88 21.74 -12.65
CA LYS A 19 -5.36 21.01 -13.82
C LYS A 19 -3.96 20.43 -13.53
N ILE A 20 -3.14 21.18 -12.79
CA ILE A 20 -1.79 20.75 -12.39
C ILE A 20 -1.89 19.61 -11.37
N ALA A 21 -2.71 19.76 -10.33
CA ALA A 21 -2.91 18.72 -9.32
C ALA A 21 -3.42 17.41 -9.95
N ASN A 22 -4.40 17.47 -10.87
CA ASN A 22 -4.86 16.29 -11.60
C ASN A 22 -3.75 15.60 -12.41
N GLN A 23 -2.85 16.38 -13.03
CA GLN A 23 -1.71 15.83 -13.76
C GLN A 23 -0.72 15.15 -12.81
N MET A 24 -0.44 15.75 -11.65
CA MET A 24 0.40 15.15 -10.60
C MET A 24 -0.21 13.84 -10.07
N ILE A 25 -1.52 13.78 -9.86
CA ILE A 25 -2.20 12.52 -9.47
C ILE A 25 -2.03 11.45 -10.55
N LYS A 26 -2.15 11.82 -11.83
CA LYS A 26 -1.94 10.86 -12.92
C LYS A 26 -0.51 10.32 -12.88
N GLU A 27 0.48 11.21 -12.77
CA GLU A 27 1.89 10.80 -12.70
C GLU A 27 2.22 10.01 -11.42
N ALA A 28 1.52 10.27 -10.31
CA ALA A 28 1.66 9.50 -9.09
C ALA A 28 1.19 8.06 -9.29
N LYS A 29 0.06 7.85 -9.97
CA LYS A 29 -0.43 6.51 -10.33
C LYS A 29 0.56 5.76 -11.20
N ASP A 30 1.04 6.41 -12.28
CA ASP A 30 2.05 5.84 -13.16
C ASP A 30 3.31 5.47 -12.35
N ALA A 31 3.73 6.31 -11.39
CA ALA A 31 4.88 6.04 -10.54
C ALA A 31 4.65 4.88 -9.53
N PHE A 32 3.44 4.68 -9.02
CA PHE A 32 3.09 3.51 -8.22
C PHE A 32 3.17 2.22 -9.06
N GLU A 33 2.60 2.24 -10.27
CA GLU A 33 2.69 1.10 -11.21
C GLU A 33 4.15 0.75 -11.56
N ASP A 34 5.01 1.77 -11.68
CA ASP A 34 6.45 1.63 -11.91
C ASP A 34 7.26 1.29 -10.63
N LYS A 35 6.61 1.09 -9.48
CA LYS A 35 7.23 0.87 -8.16
C LYS A 35 8.17 1.98 -7.69
N SER A 36 8.01 3.19 -8.22
CA SER A 36 8.75 4.39 -7.83
C SER A 36 8.03 5.11 -6.70
N TYR A 37 7.90 4.43 -5.55
CA TYR A 37 6.97 4.82 -4.48
C TYR A 37 7.30 6.17 -3.83
N GLU A 38 8.56 6.46 -3.53
CA GLU A 38 8.95 7.78 -2.99
C GLU A 38 8.56 8.93 -3.92
N ARG A 39 8.77 8.73 -5.23
CA ARG A 39 8.36 9.70 -6.25
C ARG A 39 6.84 9.84 -6.30
N ALA A 40 6.11 8.73 -6.24
CA ALA A 40 4.66 8.73 -6.27
C ALA A 40 4.08 9.51 -5.08
N VAL A 41 4.59 9.29 -3.87
CA VAL A 41 4.17 10.01 -2.66
C VAL A 41 4.57 11.49 -2.72
N GLY A 42 5.75 11.80 -3.27
CA GLY A 42 6.15 13.18 -3.53
C GLY A 42 5.19 13.91 -4.48
N LEU A 43 4.70 13.23 -5.52
CA LEU A 43 3.71 13.78 -6.45
C LEU A 43 2.33 13.95 -5.79
N LEU A 44 1.93 13.03 -4.91
CA LEU A 44 0.71 13.16 -4.11
C LEU A 44 0.76 14.37 -3.18
N LYS A 45 1.91 14.61 -2.54
CA LYS A 45 2.14 15.82 -1.73
C LYS A 45 1.88 17.07 -2.54
N LEU A 46 2.53 17.19 -3.70
CA LEU A 46 2.39 18.35 -4.57
C LEU A 46 0.94 18.55 -5.02
N ALA A 47 0.24 17.46 -5.35
CA ALA A 47 -1.17 17.53 -5.73
C ALA A 47 -2.06 18.01 -4.58
N SER A 48 -1.78 17.56 -3.35
CA SER A 48 -2.48 17.99 -2.13
C SER A 48 -2.22 19.46 -1.82
N ASP A 49 -0.99 19.94 -1.99
CA ASP A 49 -0.64 21.35 -1.74
C ASP A 49 -1.27 22.30 -2.77
N GLU A 50 -1.46 21.84 -4.01
CA GLU A 50 -1.99 22.63 -5.13
C GLU A 50 -3.53 22.60 -5.28
N SER A 51 -4.24 21.77 -4.51
CA SER A 51 -5.69 21.62 -4.63
C SER A 51 -6.37 21.49 -3.27
N SER A 52 -7.58 22.05 -3.14
CA SER A 52 -8.43 21.82 -1.96
C SER A 52 -9.22 20.50 -2.03
N ASN A 53 -8.85 19.56 -2.91
CA ASN A 53 -9.51 18.27 -3.00
C ASN A 53 -9.02 17.36 -1.88
N LYS A 54 -9.89 17.11 -0.91
CA LYS A 54 -9.62 16.24 0.24
C LYS A 54 -9.13 14.84 -0.14
N SER A 55 -9.54 14.32 -1.30
CA SER A 55 -9.08 12.99 -1.72
C SER A 55 -7.57 12.96 -1.94
N TYR A 56 -6.96 14.07 -2.38
CA TYR A 56 -5.52 14.12 -2.63
C TYR A 56 -4.72 14.16 -1.33
N GLU A 57 -5.24 14.87 -0.32
CA GLU A 57 -4.70 14.86 1.05
C GLU A 57 -4.76 13.45 1.64
N ILE A 58 -5.92 12.79 1.57
CA ILE A 58 -6.11 11.40 2.02
C ILE A 58 -5.17 10.43 1.29
N TRP A 59 -5.04 10.54 -0.03
CA TRP A 59 -4.15 9.66 -0.78
C TRP A 59 -2.68 9.90 -0.44
N TYR A 60 -2.29 11.16 -0.20
CA TYR A 60 -0.94 11.47 0.29
C TYR A 60 -0.69 10.83 1.65
N GLU A 61 -1.60 10.96 2.62
CA GLU A 61 -1.48 10.31 3.94
C GLU A 61 -1.39 8.77 3.81
N GLN A 62 -2.23 8.18 2.95
CA GLN A 62 -2.16 6.75 2.63
C GLN A 62 -0.81 6.38 1.99
N GLY A 63 -0.27 7.26 1.14
CA GLY A 63 1.04 7.09 0.51
C GLY A 63 2.18 7.10 1.53
N GLU A 64 2.15 8.01 2.50
CA GLU A 64 3.13 8.03 3.59
C GLU A 64 3.05 6.76 4.45
N ALA A 65 1.84 6.33 4.80
CA ALA A 65 1.65 5.07 5.51
C ALA A 65 2.12 3.86 4.69
N PHE A 66 1.95 3.90 3.37
CA PHE A 66 2.49 2.87 2.48
C PHE A 66 4.02 2.86 2.50
N LEU A 67 4.70 4.01 2.42
CA LEU A 67 6.17 4.05 2.55
C LEU A 67 6.64 3.50 3.89
N ASN A 68 5.96 3.84 4.99
CA ASN A 68 6.27 3.28 6.31
C ASN A 68 6.08 1.76 6.34
N MET A 69 5.05 1.23 5.65
CA MET A 69 4.85 -0.21 5.53
C MET A 69 6.03 -0.89 4.82
N LEU A 70 6.62 -0.25 3.80
CA LEU A 70 7.79 -0.78 3.07
C LEU A 70 9.08 -0.82 3.91
N GLU A 71 9.16 -0.08 5.02
CA GLU A 71 10.29 -0.19 5.94
C GLU A 71 10.38 -1.57 6.61
N TYR A 72 9.29 -2.35 6.54
CA TYR A 72 9.18 -3.72 7.06
C TYR A 72 9.21 -4.79 5.93
N ASP A 73 9.86 -4.52 4.80
CA ASP A 73 10.06 -5.46 3.67
C ASP A 73 11.02 -6.64 3.98
N ASP A 74 11.09 -7.03 5.24
CA ASP A 74 11.83 -8.20 5.70
C ASP A 74 10.82 -9.21 6.23
N LEU A 75 10.89 -10.46 5.78
CA LEU A 75 9.97 -11.51 6.24
C LEU A 75 10.06 -11.74 7.76
N THR A 76 11.18 -11.41 8.40
CA THR A 76 11.30 -11.45 9.87
C THR A 76 10.47 -10.38 10.57
N LEU A 77 10.05 -9.34 9.85
CA LEU A 77 9.22 -8.22 10.31
C LEU A 77 7.80 -8.26 9.72
N PHE A 78 7.36 -9.41 9.19
CA PHE A 78 6.06 -9.54 8.53
C PHE A 78 4.88 -9.15 9.44
N ASP A 79 4.99 -9.41 10.74
CA ASP A 79 3.98 -9.02 11.74
C ASP A 79 3.78 -7.49 11.79
N ASP A 80 4.88 -6.74 11.74
CA ASP A 80 4.91 -5.28 11.73
C ASP A 80 4.43 -4.72 10.38
N LEU A 81 4.81 -5.38 9.28
CA LEU A 81 4.29 -5.06 7.95
C LEU A 81 2.76 -5.18 7.89
N LEU A 82 2.16 -6.23 8.49
CA LEU A 82 0.71 -6.40 8.57
C LEU A 82 0.03 -5.38 9.50
N LEU A 83 0.70 -4.95 10.57
CA LEU A 83 0.23 -3.83 11.41
C LEU A 83 0.18 -2.55 10.59
N ALA A 84 1.27 -2.19 9.92
CA ALA A 84 1.35 -0.99 9.11
C ALA A 84 0.32 -0.98 7.97
N TRP A 85 0.09 -2.13 7.33
CA TRP A 85 -0.98 -2.29 6.34
C TRP A 85 -2.39 -2.07 6.94
N THR A 86 -2.62 -2.53 8.17
CA THR A 86 -3.89 -2.29 8.87
C THR A 86 -4.07 -0.80 9.16
N ASP A 87 -3.04 -0.12 9.66
CA ASP A 87 -3.07 1.31 9.96
C ASP A 87 -3.33 2.15 8.70
N LEU A 88 -2.66 1.82 7.59
CA LEU A 88 -2.92 2.41 6.28
C LEU A 88 -4.40 2.30 5.89
N ASN A 89 -5.01 1.12 6.10
CA ASN A 89 -6.41 0.91 5.77
C ASN A 89 -7.40 1.69 6.64
N LEU A 90 -6.98 2.18 7.80
CA LEU A 90 -7.81 2.97 8.72
C LEU A 90 -7.82 4.47 8.41
N ILE A 91 -6.89 4.98 7.60
CA ILE A 91 -6.77 6.42 7.27
C ILE A 91 -8.07 6.98 6.67
N ASP A 92 -8.72 6.19 5.81
CA ASP A 92 -10.05 6.49 5.27
C ASP A 92 -10.74 5.17 4.89
N SER A 93 -12.07 5.09 4.89
CA SER A 93 -12.78 3.84 4.57
C SER A 93 -12.94 3.58 3.08
N GLU A 94 -12.80 4.61 2.23
CA GLU A 94 -13.04 4.47 0.80
C GLU A 94 -11.88 3.73 0.10
N PRO A 95 -12.18 3.00 -0.99
CA PRO A 95 -11.16 2.42 -1.85
C PRO A 95 -10.26 3.50 -2.49
N SER A 96 -8.98 3.19 -2.64
CA SER A 96 -8.02 4.03 -3.34
C SER A 96 -6.98 3.18 -4.07
N PHE A 97 -6.36 3.76 -5.09
CA PHE A 97 -5.29 3.09 -5.82
C PHE A 97 -4.05 2.81 -4.95
N VAL A 98 -3.82 3.62 -3.90
CA VAL A 98 -2.73 3.39 -2.93
C VAL A 98 -3.02 2.13 -2.11
N LYS A 99 -4.27 1.92 -1.69
CA LYS A 99 -4.69 0.71 -0.98
C LYS A 99 -4.68 -0.53 -1.88
N GLU A 100 -5.07 -0.37 -3.14
CA GLU A 100 -4.98 -1.44 -4.13
C GLU A 100 -3.52 -1.89 -4.31
N GLU A 101 -2.59 -0.94 -4.42
CA GLU A 101 -1.15 -1.24 -4.46
C GLU A 101 -0.68 -1.91 -3.16
N ALA A 102 -1.13 -1.44 -2.00
CA ALA A 102 -0.82 -2.05 -0.72
C ALA A 102 -1.24 -3.53 -0.66
N VAL A 103 -2.46 -3.84 -1.14
CA VAL A 103 -2.92 -5.23 -1.24
C VAL A 103 -2.06 -6.04 -2.21
N ALA A 104 -1.71 -5.50 -3.38
CA ALA A 104 -0.84 -6.17 -4.35
C ALA A 104 0.55 -6.46 -3.77
N TYR A 105 1.09 -5.54 -2.98
CA TYR A 105 2.34 -5.72 -2.25
C TYR A 105 2.25 -6.86 -1.24
N ILE A 106 1.22 -6.87 -0.38
CA ILE A 106 1.01 -7.96 0.59
C ILE A 106 0.92 -9.32 -0.13
N LYS A 107 0.21 -9.39 -1.27
CA LYS A 107 0.14 -10.65 -2.06
C LYS A 107 1.52 -11.10 -2.55
N THR A 108 2.36 -10.16 -2.97
CA THR A 108 3.75 -10.47 -3.39
C THR A 108 4.56 -11.03 -2.21
N GLN A 109 4.42 -10.44 -1.03
CA GLN A 109 5.09 -10.93 0.18
C GLN A 109 4.60 -12.31 0.60
N LEU A 110 3.29 -12.56 0.53
CA LEU A 110 2.73 -13.89 0.78
C LEU A 110 3.27 -14.94 -0.20
N GLU A 111 3.46 -14.58 -1.48
CA GLU A 111 4.08 -15.47 -2.46
C GLU A 111 5.54 -15.80 -2.11
N SER A 112 6.32 -14.81 -1.64
CA SER A 112 7.68 -15.07 -1.14
C SER A 112 7.70 -16.00 0.07
N VAL A 113 6.70 -15.94 0.96
CA VAL A 113 6.56 -16.90 2.06
C VAL A 113 6.25 -18.30 1.55
N LYS A 114 5.46 -18.44 0.47
CA LYS A 114 5.22 -19.75 -0.15
C LYS A 114 6.48 -20.33 -0.76
N GLU A 115 7.29 -19.52 -1.45
CA GLU A 115 8.57 -19.97 -1.99
C GLU A 115 9.49 -20.47 -0.87
N LEU A 116 9.57 -19.72 0.23
CA LEU A 116 10.34 -20.10 1.42
C LEU A 116 9.81 -21.41 2.06
N ALA A 117 8.49 -21.59 2.15
CA ALA A 117 7.89 -22.80 2.69
C ALA A 117 8.14 -24.04 1.83
N ASN A 118 8.13 -23.89 0.50
CA ASN A 118 8.50 -24.98 -0.40
C ASN A 118 10.00 -25.36 -0.25
N GLU A 119 10.90 -24.39 -0.09
CA GLU A 119 12.31 -24.66 0.18
C GLU A 119 12.52 -25.35 1.55
N ALA A 120 11.79 -24.92 2.57
CA ALA A 120 11.82 -25.52 3.90
C ALA A 120 11.37 -27.00 3.89
N LEU A 121 10.32 -27.34 3.12
CA LEU A 121 9.88 -28.74 2.92
C LEU A 121 10.98 -29.63 2.33
N GLU A 122 11.76 -29.11 1.38
CA GLU A 122 12.86 -29.87 0.76
C GLU A 122 14.05 -30.06 1.71
N THR A 123 14.36 -29.03 2.50
CA THR A 123 15.55 -28.97 3.37
C THR A 123 15.30 -29.54 4.77
N LYS A 124 14.04 -29.64 5.19
CA LYS A 124 13.59 -30.00 6.55
C LYS A 124 14.04 -29.02 7.64
N ASP A 125 14.22 -27.76 7.25
CA ASP A 125 14.48 -26.64 8.17
C ASP A 125 13.25 -25.71 8.15
N ASP A 126 12.20 -26.15 8.85
CA ASP A 126 10.83 -25.67 8.69
C ASP A 126 10.29 -24.89 9.89
N GLN A 127 10.94 -24.95 11.05
CA GLN A 127 10.42 -24.37 12.29
C GLN A 127 10.14 -22.86 12.17
N GLU A 128 11.09 -22.07 11.65
CA GLU A 128 10.91 -20.61 11.51
C GLU A 128 9.80 -20.28 10.50
N VAL A 129 9.66 -21.09 9.45
CA VAL A 129 8.66 -20.88 8.41
C VAL A 129 7.26 -21.25 8.91
N ILE A 130 7.14 -22.33 9.69
CA ILE A 130 5.89 -22.71 10.38
C ILE A 130 5.43 -21.55 11.29
N GLU A 131 6.33 -20.98 12.11
CA GLU A 131 6.00 -19.86 13.01
C GLU A 131 5.55 -18.60 12.25
N LEU A 132 6.19 -18.29 11.13
CA LEU A 132 5.80 -17.21 10.24
C LEU A 132 4.39 -17.44 9.67
N ILE A 133 4.10 -18.63 9.15
CA ILE A 133 2.77 -18.97 8.60
C ILE A 133 1.69 -18.91 9.69
N GLN A 134 1.97 -19.38 10.91
CA GLN A 134 1.04 -19.28 12.03
C GLN A 134 0.70 -17.83 12.38
N THR A 135 1.70 -16.95 12.31
CA THR A 135 1.51 -15.50 12.54
C THR A 135 0.63 -14.87 11.46
N ILE A 136 0.88 -15.23 10.20
CA ILE A 136 0.09 -14.79 9.04
C ILE A 136 -1.37 -15.27 9.16
N GLU A 137 -1.59 -16.56 9.45
CA GLU A 137 -2.91 -17.16 9.65
C GLU A 137 -3.67 -16.45 10.77
N LYS A 138 -3.02 -16.19 11.92
CA LYS A 138 -3.63 -15.51 13.06
C LYS A 138 -4.14 -14.11 12.71
N ARG A 139 -3.41 -13.36 11.88
CA ARG A 139 -3.77 -11.98 11.51
C ARG A 139 -4.74 -11.91 10.34
N MET A 140 -4.56 -12.78 9.35
CA MET A 140 -5.20 -12.64 8.05
C MET A 140 -6.18 -13.76 7.71
N GLY A 141 -6.27 -14.82 8.52
CA GLY A 141 -7.04 -16.03 8.21
C GLY A 141 -8.55 -15.86 8.03
N THR A 142 -9.10 -14.67 8.30
CA THR A 142 -10.52 -14.35 8.04
C THR A 142 -10.72 -13.33 6.93
N LEU A 143 -9.64 -12.84 6.33
CA LEU A 143 -9.65 -11.78 5.32
C LEU A 143 -9.84 -12.38 3.93
N LYS A 144 -11.07 -12.30 3.42
CA LYS A 144 -11.47 -12.86 2.12
C LYS A 144 -10.60 -12.41 0.92
N MET A 145 -9.99 -11.24 0.99
CA MET A 145 -9.14 -10.74 -0.10
C MET A 145 -7.81 -11.51 -0.27
N PHE A 146 -7.40 -12.29 0.74
CA PHE A 146 -6.20 -13.13 0.74
C PHE A 146 -6.52 -14.63 0.94
N GLU A 147 -7.79 -15.02 0.85
CA GLU A 147 -8.26 -16.37 1.18
C GLU A 147 -7.44 -17.45 0.45
N SER A 148 -7.22 -17.29 -0.86
CA SER A 148 -6.45 -18.24 -1.67
C SER A 148 -4.99 -18.36 -1.21
N GLU A 149 -4.33 -17.24 -0.94
CA GLU A 149 -2.93 -17.24 -0.51
C GLU A 149 -2.76 -17.85 0.89
N ILE A 150 -3.71 -17.60 1.79
CA ILE A 150 -3.67 -18.11 3.16
C ILE A 150 -3.99 -19.62 3.20
N GLU A 151 -4.97 -20.09 2.44
CA GLU A 151 -5.30 -21.53 2.36
C GLU A 151 -4.09 -22.35 1.90
N GLU A 152 -3.34 -21.85 0.90
CA GLU A 152 -2.14 -22.52 0.40
C GLU A 152 -1.03 -22.55 1.45
N LEU A 153 -0.77 -21.44 2.15
CA LEU A 153 0.19 -21.39 3.25
C LEU A 153 -0.19 -22.35 4.39
N ILE A 154 -1.48 -22.44 4.73
CA ILE A 154 -1.96 -23.40 5.74
C ILE A 154 -1.70 -24.85 5.29
N SER A 155 -1.91 -25.16 4.00
CA SER A 155 -1.58 -26.49 3.45
C SER A 155 -0.10 -26.80 3.57
N LEU A 156 0.78 -25.88 3.16
CA LEU A 156 2.24 -26.05 3.24
C LEU A 156 2.70 -26.24 4.70
N LYS A 157 2.13 -25.48 5.64
CA LYS A 157 2.40 -25.67 7.06
C LYS A 157 2.02 -27.07 7.54
N GLN A 158 0.84 -27.57 7.15
CA GLN A 158 0.40 -28.92 7.51
C GLN A 158 1.35 -29.99 6.96
N GLU A 159 1.83 -29.82 5.73
CA GLU A 159 2.82 -30.73 5.13
C GLU A 159 4.17 -30.71 5.87
N MET A 160 4.62 -29.56 6.37
CA MET A 160 5.84 -29.46 7.18
C MET A 160 5.70 -30.10 8.57
N GLU A 161 4.48 -30.15 9.12
CA GLU A 161 4.20 -30.73 10.44
C GLU A 161 4.07 -32.28 10.42
N GLU A 162 4.07 -32.93 9.24
CA GLU A 162 3.95 -34.41 9.05
C GLU A 162 5.29 -35.17 9.06
#